data_AF-A0A2S7ELK3-F1
#
_entry.id   AF-A0A2S7ELK3-F1
#
_cell.length_a   1.000
_cell.length_b   1.000
_cell.length_c   1.000
_cell.angle_alpha   90.00
_cell.angle_beta   90.00
_cell.angle_gamma   90.00
#
_symmetry.space_group_name_H-M   'P 1'
#
loop_
_entity.id
_entity.type
_entity.pdbx_description
1 polymer ?
#
loop_
_entity_poly.entity_id
_entity_poly.type
_entity_poly.pdbx_seq_one_letter_code
_entity_poly.pdbx_strand_id
1 'polypeptide(L)'
;MHTAILFAPGLYASGQPSADDLAALASAGVRSIINLRAADEPITYDEASEAACLGLRYVSLPIAGPEAVNAEAAARLAHLLGASKNPSNLPSLT
;
A
#
# COMPACT_ATOMS: atom_id res chain seq x y z
N MET A 1 8.29 -16.52 1.40
CA MET A 1 9.40 -15.53 1.38
C MET A 1 8.72 -14.18 1.16
N HIS A 2 8.30 -13.48 2.23
CA HIS A 2 7.38 -12.33 2.14
C HIS A 2 8.06 -10.98 2.44
N THR A 3 9.39 -10.93 2.49
CA THR A 3 10.12 -9.73 2.91
C THR A 3 9.88 -8.56 1.95
N ALA A 4 9.42 -7.45 2.52
CA ALA A 4 9.36 -6.18 1.83
C ALA A 4 10.77 -5.69 1.47
N ILE A 5 10.97 -5.32 0.22
CA ILE A 5 12.22 -4.78 -0.31
C ILE A 5 12.20 -3.27 -0.10
N LEU A 6 13.25 -2.73 0.53
CA LEU A 6 13.46 -1.29 0.60
C LEU A 6 13.89 -0.77 -0.77
N PHE A 7 13.02 -0.01 -1.43
CA PHE A 7 13.29 0.57 -2.74
C PHE A 7 13.95 1.95 -2.63
N ALA A 8 13.55 2.73 -1.63
CA ALA A 8 14.13 4.03 -1.28
C ALA A 8 13.86 4.31 0.21
N PRO A 9 14.53 5.30 0.86
CA PRO A 9 14.26 5.62 2.26
C PRO A 9 12.76 5.85 2.54
N GLY A 10 12.19 5.01 3.42
CA GLY A 10 10.77 5.05 3.78
C GLY A 10 9.80 4.51 2.71
N LEU A 11 10.30 3.87 1.65
CA LEU A 11 9.50 3.27 0.59
C LEU A 11 9.87 1.79 0.41
N TYR A 12 8.89 0.93 0.67
CA TYR A 12 9.02 -0.51 0.56
C TYR A 12 8.10 -1.06 -0.53
N ALA A 13 8.49 -2.17 -1.15
CA ALA A 13 7.68 -2.92 -2.09
C ALA A 13 7.70 -4.41 -1.72
N SER A 14 6.56 -5.07 -1.73
CA SER A 14 6.43 -6.50 -1.42
C SER A 14 5.39 -7.15 -2.33
N GLY A 15 5.37 -8.49 -2.34
CA GLY A 15 4.15 -9.24 -2.67
C GLY A 15 3.12 -9.10 -1.54
N GLN A 16 2.30 -10.13 -1.32
CA GLN A 16 1.41 -10.17 -0.15
C GLN A 16 2.22 -10.13 1.16
N PRO A 17 2.11 -9.07 1.99
CA PRO A 17 2.66 -9.11 3.34
C PRO A 17 1.85 -10.07 4.22
N SER A 18 2.43 -10.56 5.30
CA SER A 18 1.67 -11.12 6.43
C SER A 18 1.28 -10.03 7.44
N ALA A 19 0.41 -10.35 8.40
CA ALA A 19 0.09 -9.42 9.50
C ALA A 19 1.34 -9.05 10.32
N ASP A 20 2.24 -10.01 10.57
CA ASP A 20 3.51 -9.76 11.27
C ASP A 20 4.43 -8.82 10.47
N ASP A 21 4.46 -8.95 9.14
CA ASP A 21 5.22 -8.03 8.28
C ASP A 21 4.64 -6.61 8.35
N LEU A 22 3.31 -6.45 8.36
CA LEU A 22 2.66 -5.15 8.54
C LEU A 22 3.01 -4.51 9.89
N ALA A 23 3.00 -5.29 10.97
CA ALA A 23 3.36 -4.81 12.30
C ALA A 23 4.84 -4.38 12.37
N ALA A 24 5.74 -5.14 11.73
CA ALA A 24 7.15 -4.78 11.63
C ALA A 24 7.36 -3.49 10.84
N LEU A 25 6.67 -3.32 9.70
CA LEU A 25 6.73 -2.10 8.89
C LEU A 25 6.18 -0.88 9.65
N ALA A 26 5.07 -1.03 10.36
CA ALA A 26 4.50 0.03 11.20
C ALA A 26 5.49 0.48 12.29
N SER A 27 6.16 -0.48 12.94
CA SER A 27 7.20 -0.24 13.94
C SER A 27 8.44 0.44 13.34
N ALA A 28 8.78 0.12 12.09
CA ALA A 28 9.85 0.78 11.33
C ALA A 28 9.50 2.20 10.84
N GLY A 29 8.30 2.70 11.13
CA GLY A 29 7.87 4.06 10.80
C GLY A 29 7.02 4.17 9.54
N VAL A 30 6.66 3.07 8.88
CA VAL A 30 5.68 3.09 7.78
C VAL A 30 4.32 3.53 8.32
N ARG A 31 3.61 4.36 7.56
CA ARG A 31 2.30 4.92 7.94
C ARG A 31 1.20 4.69 6.93
N SER A 32 1.54 4.26 5.72
CA SER A 32 0.58 4.05 4.63
C SER A 32 0.92 2.77 3.87
N ILE A 33 -0.11 2.03 3.46
CA ILE A 33 -0.06 0.89 2.56
C ILE A 33 -0.81 1.26 1.29
N ILE A 34 -0.18 1.04 0.13
CA ILE A 34 -0.82 1.18 -1.18
C ILE A 34 -0.90 -0.23 -1.77
N ASN A 35 -2.10 -0.82 -1.76
CA ASN A 35 -2.33 -2.14 -2.32
C ASN A 35 -2.64 -2.04 -3.81
N LEU A 36 -1.80 -2.69 -4.64
CA LEU A 36 -1.94 -2.73 -6.10
C LEU A 36 -2.73 -3.94 -6.61
N ARG A 37 -3.08 -4.87 -5.72
CA ARG A 37 -3.83 -6.10 -6.06
C ARG A 37 -5.18 -5.77 -6.69
N ALA A 38 -5.54 -6.52 -7.73
CA ALA A 38 -6.88 -6.49 -8.30
C ALA A 38 -7.93 -7.08 -7.35
N ALA A 39 -9.15 -6.53 -7.35
CA ALA A 39 -10.18 -6.90 -6.35
C ALA A 39 -10.64 -8.36 -6.44
N ASP A 40 -10.42 -9.03 -7.58
CA ASP A 40 -10.76 -10.42 -7.85
C ASP A 40 -9.64 -11.41 -7.52
N GLU A 41 -8.43 -10.94 -7.20
CA GLU A 41 -7.33 -11.80 -6.79
C GLU A 41 -7.57 -12.36 -5.37
N PRO A 42 -7.33 -13.66 -5.14
CA PRO A 42 -7.57 -14.30 -3.85
C PRO A 42 -6.69 -13.69 -2.76
N ILE A 43 -7.30 -13.41 -1.61
CA ILE A 43 -6.62 -12.92 -0.41
C ILE A 43 -6.78 -13.91 0.74
N THR A 44 -5.72 -14.08 1.51
CA THR A 44 -5.67 -15.05 2.62
C THR A 44 -6.13 -14.47 3.95
N TYR A 45 -6.18 -13.14 4.09
CA TYR A 45 -6.67 -12.44 5.27
C TYR A 45 -7.09 -11.00 4.95
N ASP A 46 -7.83 -10.35 5.84
CA ASP A 46 -8.25 -8.96 5.64
C ASP A 46 -7.10 -7.98 5.95
N GLU A 47 -6.26 -7.72 4.95
CA GLU A 47 -5.12 -6.80 5.05
C GLU A 47 -5.54 -5.37 5.43
N ALA A 48 -6.71 -4.91 4.98
CA ALA A 48 -7.21 -3.58 5.28
C ALA A 48 -7.59 -3.45 6.75
N SER A 49 -8.26 -4.46 7.31
CA SER A 49 -8.57 -4.51 8.74
C SER A 49 -7.30 -4.59 9.61
N GLU A 50 -6.32 -5.42 9.25
CA GLU A 50 -5.03 -5.49 9.97
C GLU A 50 -4.28 -4.15 9.92
N ALA A 51 -4.23 -3.51 8.74
CA ALA A 51 -3.64 -2.18 8.60
C ALA A 51 -4.34 -1.14 9.49
N ALA A 52 -5.68 -1.17 9.56
CA ALA A 52 -6.45 -0.28 10.41
C ALA A 52 -6.17 -0.51 11.90
N CYS A 53 -6.08 -1.77 12.35
CA CYS A 53 -5.71 -2.12 13.73
C CYS A 53 -4.32 -1.59 14.13
N LEU A 54 -3.39 -1.53 13.17
CA LEU A 54 -2.04 -0.98 13.36
C LEU A 54 -1.97 0.55 13.20
N GLY A 55 -3.11 1.22 12.94
CA GLY A 55 -3.16 2.66 12.68
C GLY A 55 -2.50 3.08 11.35
N LEU A 56 -2.31 2.14 10.43
CA LEU A 56 -1.82 2.42 9.09
C LEU A 56 -2.97 2.92 8.21
N ARG A 57 -2.66 3.89 7.35
CA ARG A 57 -3.58 4.27 6.27
C ARG A 57 -3.53 3.23 5.17
N TYR A 58 -4.69 2.79 4.71
CA TYR A 58 -4.79 1.81 3.64
C TYR A 58 -5.44 2.44 2.41
N VAL A 59 -4.78 2.34 1.26
CA VAL A 59 -5.32 2.79 -0.03
C VAL A 59 -5.23 1.65 -1.03
N SER A 60 -6.33 1.35 -1.70
CA SER A 60 -6.37 0.40 -2.81
C SER A 60 -6.26 1.16 -4.13
N LEU A 61 -5.33 0.75 -4.99
CA LEU A 61 -5.19 1.17 -6.38
C LEU A 61 -5.07 -0.09 -7.25
N PRO A 62 -6.18 -0.75 -7.60
CA PRO A 62 -6.15 -2.02 -8.31
C PRO A 62 -5.48 -1.91 -9.69
N ILE A 63 -4.48 -2.75 -9.96
CA ILE A 63 -3.82 -2.89 -11.27
C ILE A 63 -4.16 -4.28 -11.84
N ALA A 64 -5.31 -4.37 -12.49
CA ALA A 64 -5.83 -5.63 -13.05
C ALA A 64 -5.30 -5.89 -14.46
N GLY A 65 -4.24 -6.68 -14.54
CA GLY A 65 -3.66 -7.15 -15.81
C GLY A 65 -2.88 -6.07 -16.59
N PRO A 66 -2.41 -6.42 -17.80
CA PRO A 66 -1.48 -5.57 -18.57
C PRO A 66 -2.06 -4.20 -18.95
N GLU A 67 -3.35 -4.14 -19.27
CA GLU A 67 -4.02 -2.91 -19.72
C GLU A 67 -4.08 -1.84 -18.64
N ALA A 68 -4.06 -2.25 -17.37
CA ALA A 68 -4.04 -1.36 -16.21
C ALA A 68 -2.64 -0.76 -15.96
N VAL A 69 -1.58 -1.30 -16.58
CA VAL A 69 -0.23 -0.76 -16.53
C VAL A 69 -0.09 0.34 -17.57
N ASN A 70 -0.61 1.52 -17.24
CA ASN A 70 -0.66 2.67 -18.12
C ASN A 70 -0.23 3.97 -17.42
N ALA A 71 -0.09 5.04 -18.20
CA ALA A 71 0.38 6.33 -17.71
C ALA A 71 -0.55 6.95 -16.65
N GLU A 72 -1.86 6.70 -16.75
CA GLU A 72 -2.83 7.20 -15.78
C GLU A 72 -2.67 6.52 -14.42
N ALA A 73 -2.57 5.19 -14.40
CA ALA A 73 -2.31 4.42 -13.19
C ALA A 73 -0.98 4.80 -12.54
N ALA A 74 0.07 5.00 -13.35
CA ALA A 74 1.37 5.45 -12.87
C ALA A 74 1.29 6.86 -12.24
N ALA A 75 0.55 7.79 -12.85
CA ALA A 75 0.35 9.13 -12.29
C ALA A 75 -0.43 9.09 -10.97
N ARG A 76 -1.46 8.23 -10.86
CA ARG A 76 -2.21 8.01 -9.61
C ARG A 76 -1.31 7.44 -8.51
N LEU A 77 -0.49 6.44 -8.83
CA LEU A 77 0.47 5.88 -7.87
C LEU A 77 1.47 6.94 -7.40
N ALA A 78 2.03 7.74 -8.32
CA ALA A 78 2.95 8.82 -7.99
C ALA A 78 2.30 9.87 -7.06
N HIS A 79 1.03 10.21 -7.30
CA HIS A 79 0.27 11.10 -6.43
C HIS A 79 0.10 10.52 -5.02
N LEU A 80 -0.29 9.24 -4.90
CA LEU A 80 -0.45 8.57 -3.61
C LEU A 80 0.86 8.49 -2.82
N LEU A 81 1.97 8.20 -3.50
CA LEU A 81 3.31 8.21 -2.90
C LEU A 81 3.70 9.60 -2.40
N GLY A 82 3.40 10.65 -3.17
CA GLY A 82 3.63 12.04 -2.77
C GLY A 82 2.80 12.45 -1.55
N ALA A 83 1.51 12.14 -1.57
CA ALA A 83 0.59 12.46 -0.47
C ALA A 83 0.91 11.68 0.82
N SER A 84 1.45 10.46 0.70
CA SER A 84 1.89 9.68 1.86
C SER A 84 3.08 10.29 2.62
N LYS A 85 3.91 11.11 1.95
CA LYS A 85 5.04 11.83 2.57
C LYS A 85 4.60 13.08 3.35
N ASN A 86 3.46 13.67 2.98
CA ASN A 86 2.87 14.85 3.62
C ASN A 86 1.40 14.54 3.99
N PRO A 87 1.14 13.94 5.17
CA PRO A 87 -0.18 13.45 5.54
C PRO A 87 -1.28 14.53 5.59
N SER A 88 -0.91 15.82 5.65
CA SER A 88 -1.81 16.97 5.54
C SER A 88 -2.40 17.18 4.14
N ASN A 89 -1.92 16.44 3.12
CA ASN A 89 -2.32 16.60 1.72
C ASN A 89 -3.18 15.43 1.19
N LEU A 90 -3.55 14.47 2.03
CA LEU A 90 -4.46 13.39 1.65
C LEU A 90 -5.92 13.88 1.78
N PRO A 91 -6.78 13.65 0.78
CA PRO A 91 -8.19 13.96 0.90
C PRO A 91 -8.81 13.16 2.06
N SER A 92 -9.64 13.82 2.86
CA SER A 92 -10.45 13.15 3.87
C SER A 92 -11.42 12.20 3.18
N LEU A 93 -11.48 10.95 3.65
CA LEU A 93 -12.50 10.00 3.22
C LEU A 93 -13.88 10.54 3.66
N THR A 94 -14.77 10.78 2.69
CA THR A 94 -16.22 10.93 2.91
C THR A 94 -16.89 9.59 2.67
#